data_AF-A0A660VWU9-F1
#
_entry.id   AF-A0A660VWU9-F1
#
_cell.length_a   1.000
_cell.length_b   1.000
_cell.length_c   1.000
_cell.angle_alpha   90.00
_cell.angle_beta   90.00
_cell.angle_gamma   90.00
#
_symmetry.space_group_name_H-M   'P 1'
#
loop_
_entity.id
_entity.type
_entity.pdbx_description
1 polymer ?
#
loop_
_entity_poly.entity_id
_entity_poly.type
_entity_poly.pdbx_seq_one_letter_code
_entity_poly.pdbx_strand_id
1 'polypeptide(L)'
;MSDHSPYQKGIIKRFYENRDTLALQKLGEVVSNLYLATGEAKITRLWKSAHSQMIAAGVHEHEAGEVLKERDLGALAKLVARIS
;
A
#
# COMPACT_ATOMS: atom_id res chain seq x y z
N MET A 1 -10.20 -9.18 16.18
CA MET A 1 -11.12 -9.47 15.06
C MET A 1 -11.70 -8.14 14.64
N SER A 2 -11.24 -7.60 13.51
CA SER A 2 -11.54 -6.21 13.13
C SER A 2 -12.83 -6.18 12.33
N ASP A 3 -13.96 -5.88 12.97
CA ASP A 3 -15.24 -5.67 12.29
C ASP A 3 -15.16 -4.40 11.44
N HIS A 4 -15.05 -4.58 10.12
CA HIS A 4 -15.05 -3.46 9.19
C HIS A 4 -16.45 -2.84 9.08
N SER A 5 -16.54 -1.52 9.25
CA SER A 5 -17.80 -0.78 9.17
C SER A 5 -18.43 -0.88 7.76
N PRO A 6 -19.75 -0.66 7.61
CA PRO A 6 -20.42 -0.72 6.30
C PRO A 6 -19.78 0.21 5.24
N TYR A 7 -19.24 1.34 5.69
CA TYR A 7 -18.47 2.26 4.86
C TYR A 7 -17.15 1.64 4.37
N GLN A 8 -16.41 0.98 5.26
CA GLN A 8 -15.18 0.27 4.93
C GLN A 8 -15.44 -0.90 3.97
N LYS A 9 -16.55 -1.64 4.15
CA LYS A 9 -16.98 -2.69 3.20
C LYS A 9 -17.29 -2.13 1.82
N GLY A 10 -17.90 -0.94 1.76
CA GLY A 10 -18.18 -0.24 0.50
C GLY A 10 -16.93 0.26 -0.23
N ILE A 11 -15.88 0.61 0.52
CA ILE A 11 -14.56 0.94 -0.05
C ILE A 11 -13.88 -0.33 -0.58
N ILE A 12 -13.89 -1.41 0.21
CA ILE A 12 -13.31 -2.70 -0.19
C ILE A 12 -13.99 -3.25 -1.45
N LYS A 13 -15.33 -3.13 -1.56
CA LYS A 13 -16.07 -3.60 -2.73
C LYS A 13 -15.74 -2.79 -3.99
N ARG A 14 -15.75 -1.45 -3.91
CA ARG A 14 -15.41 -0.57 -5.03
C ARG A 14 -13.95 -0.73 -5.50
N PHE A 15 -13.04 -1.07 -4.58
CA PHE A 15 -11.66 -1.45 -4.88
C PHE A 15 -11.56 -2.69 -5.79
N TYR A 16 -12.42 -3.69 -5.60
CA TYR A 16 -12.44 -4.87 -6.50
C TYR A 16 -13.18 -4.61 -7.83
N GLU A 17 -14.11 -3.65 -7.85
CA GLU A 17 -14.95 -3.34 -9.02
C GLU A 17 -14.24 -2.46 -10.08
N ASN A 18 -13.27 -1.63 -9.69
CA ASN A 18 -12.56 -0.70 -10.60
C ASN A 18 -11.09 -1.10 -10.87
N ARG A 19 -10.75 -2.39 -10.71
CA ARG A 19 -9.35 -2.83 -10.78
C ARG A 19 -8.82 -2.89 -12.21
N ASP A 20 -8.34 -1.75 -12.70
CA ASP A 20 -7.46 -1.64 -13.85
C ASP A 20 -6.18 -0.88 -13.43
N THR A 21 -5.17 -1.60 -12.93
CA THR A 21 -3.76 -1.17 -12.83
C THR A 21 -2.94 -2.24 -12.10
N LEU A 22 -2.03 -2.91 -12.82
CA LEU A 22 -1.04 -3.86 -12.29
C LEU A 22 -0.26 -3.33 -11.07
N ALA A 23 -0.12 -2.01 -10.95
CA ALA A 23 0.56 -1.33 -9.84
C ALA A 23 -0.16 -1.50 -8.48
N LEU A 24 -1.50 -1.51 -8.45
CA LEU A 24 -2.28 -1.66 -7.22
C LEU A 24 -2.19 -3.08 -6.65
N GLN A 25 -2.23 -4.10 -7.51
CA GLN A 25 -2.01 -5.48 -7.09
C GLN A 25 -0.61 -5.67 -6.48
N LYS A 26 0.41 -5.09 -7.12
CA LYS A 26 1.80 -5.15 -6.64
C LYS A 26 1.99 -4.39 -5.31
N LEU A 27 1.32 -3.25 -5.12
CA LEU A 27 1.35 -2.52 -3.85
C LEU A 27 0.71 -3.32 -2.70
N GLY A 28 -0.42 -3.98 -2.95
CA GLY A 28 -1.05 -4.87 -1.97
C GLY A 28 -0.16 -6.07 -1.58
N GLU A 29 0.57 -6.62 -2.55
CA GLU A 29 1.54 -7.68 -2.31
C GLU A 29 2.72 -7.18 -1.45
N VAL A 30 3.23 -5.98 -1.72
CA VAL A 30 4.31 -5.37 -0.92
C VAL A 30 3.88 -5.11 0.52
N VAL A 31 2.67 -4.62 0.76
CA VAL A 31 2.10 -4.43 2.11
C VAL A 31 2.03 -5.76 2.87
N SER A 32 1.52 -6.80 2.22
CA SER A 32 1.41 -8.14 2.82
C SER A 32 2.79 -8.74 3.14
N ASN A 33 3.75 -8.57 2.22
CA ASN A 33 5.12 -9.02 2.42
C ASN A 33 5.82 -8.22 3.54
N LEU A 34 5.57 -6.92 3.66
CA LEU A 34 6.10 -6.09 4.74
C LEU A 34 5.56 -6.53 6.11
N TYR A 35 4.28 -6.89 6.17
CA TYR A 35 3.65 -7.40 7.39
C TYR A 35 4.26 -8.73 7.88
N LEU A 36 4.62 -9.62 6.95
CA LEU A 36 5.17 -10.94 7.26
C LEU A 36 6.71 -10.98 7.32
N ALA A 37 7.40 -9.93 6.85
CA ALA A 37 8.85 -9.94 6.76
C ALA A 37 9.51 -9.83 8.14
N THR A 38 10.40 -10.77 8.42
CA THR A 38 11.36 -10.70 9.52
C THR A 38 12.74 -10.37 8.96
N GLY A 39 13.49 -9.53 9.66
CA GLY A 39 14.85 -9.12 9.26
C GLY A 39 14.92 -7.78 8.51
N GLU A 40 15.82 -6.93 8.97
CA GLU A 40 15.94 -5.53 8.55
C GLU A 40 16.28 -5.36 7.06
N ALA A 41 17.11 -6.24 6.50
CA ALA A 41 17.49 -6.20 5.09
C ALA A 41 16.29 -6.46 4.15
N LYS A 42 15.43 -7.44 4.50
CA LYS A 42 14.23 -7.77 3.73
C LYS A 42 13.20 -6.64 3.82
N ILE A 43 12.96 -6.13 5.02
CA ILE A 43 12.06 -5.00 5.27
C ILE A 43 12.51 -3.77 4.45
N THR A 44 13.79 -3.43 4.48
CA THR A 44 14.33 -2.28 3.74
C THR A 44 14.16 -2.44 2.22
N ARG A 45 14.39 -3.64 1.68
CA ARG A 45 14.16 -3.92 0.25
C ARG A 45 12.69 -3.78 -0.12
N LEU A 46 11.79 -4.25 0.73
CA LEU A 46 10.34 -4.14 0.51
C LEU A 46 9.86 -2.68 0.54
N TRP A 47 10.39 -1.85 1.45
CA TRP A 47 10.10 -0.42 1.47
C TRP A 47 10.58 0.30 0.21
N LYS A 48 11.77 -0.04 -0.30
CA LYS A 48 12.24 0.48 -1.61
C LYS A 48 11.30 0.07 -2.74
N SER A 49 10.83 -1.18 -2.72
CA SER A 49 9.85 -1.66 -3.70
C SER A 49 8.51 -0.93 -3.59
N ALA A 50 8.03 -0.67 -2.37
CA ALA A 50 6.79 0.08 -2.12
C ALA A 50 6.88 1.47 -2.77
N HIS A 51 7.99 2.17 -2.56
CA HIS A 51 8.24 3.48 -3.16
C HIS A 51 8.16 3.45 -4.68
N SER A 52 8.92 2.58 -5.34
CA SER A 52 8.91 2.49 -6.81
C SER A 52 7.52 2.18 -7.37
N GLN A 53 6.72 1.35 -6.67
CA GLN A 53 5.36 1.05 -7.10
C GLN A 53 4.40 2.23 -6.85
N MET A 54 4.57 3.01 -5.77
CA MET A 54 3.79 4.24 -5.53
C MET A 54 4.03 5.26 -6.66
N ILE A 55 5.28 5.51 -7.04
CA ILE A 55 5.60 6.43 -8.15
C ILE A 55 5.03 5.92 -9.47
N ALA A 56 5.14 4.61 -9.75
CA ALA A 56 4.55 4.01 -10.95
C ALA A 56 3.01 4.09 -10.98
N ALA A 57 2.37 4.17 -9.81
CA ALA A 57 0.93 4.39 -9.66
C ALA A 57 0.54 5.87 -9.73
N GLY A 58 1.49 6.79 -9.98
CA GLY A 58 1.22 8.23 -10.10
C GLY A 58 1.21 9.00 -8.78
N VAL A 59 1.66 8.39 -7.68
CA VAL A 59 1.81 9.07 -6.39
C VAL A 59 2.96 10.07 -6.49
N HIS A 60 2.75 11.28 -5.97
CA HIS A 60 3.78 12.31 -5.95
C HIS A 60 4.94 11.92 -5.02
N GLU A 61 6.18 12.18 -5.44
CA GLU A 61 7.42 11.80 -4.72
C GLU A 61 7.42 12.25 -3.25
N HIS A 62 6.96 13.48 -2.98
CA HIS A 62 6.85 14.00 -1.61
C HIS A 62 6.00 13.11 -0.72
N GLU A 63 4.84 12.67 -1.23
CA GLU A 63 3.88 11.89 -0.46
C GLU A 63 4.36 10.44 -0.26
N ALA A 64 4.97 9.86 -1.30
CA ALA A 64 5.63 8.56 -1.20
C ALA A 64 6.80 8.58 -0.19
N GLY A 65 7.55 9.68 -0.15
CA GLY A 65 8.67 9.89 0.78
C GLY A 65 8.26 9.98 2.23
N GLU A 66 7.15 10.66 2.55
CA GLU A 66 6.62 10.74 3.93
C GLU A 66 6.24 9.37 4.47
N VAL A 67 5.52 8.56 3.67
CA VAL A 67 5.15 7.17 4.04
C VAL A 67 6.40 6.31 4.32
N LEU A 68 7.46 6.48 3.53
CA LEU A 68 8.71 5.73 3.69
C LEU A 68 9.53 6.15 4.90
N LYS A 69 9.53 7.45 5.23
CA LYS A 69 10.32 8.01 6.34
C LYS A 69 9.89 7.43 7.67
N GLU A 70 8.58 7.29 7.86
CA GLU A 70 8.01 6.72 9.08
C GLU A 70 7.92 5.19 9.03
N ARG A 71 8.17 4.59 7.85
CA ARG A 71 7.90 3.17 7.58
C ARG A 71 6.51 2.77 8.07
N ASP A 72 5.55 3.67 7.89
CA ASP A 72 4.19 3.49 8.38
C ASP A 72 3.40 2.64 7.37
N LEU A 73 3.27 1.36 7.73
CA LEU A 73 2.48 0.38 6.99
C LEU A 73 1.00 0.78 6.87
N GLY A 74 0.45 1.46 7.87
CA GLY A 74 -0.91 1.98 7.87
C GLY A 74 -1.07 3.18 6.94
N ALA A 75 -0.10 4.09 6.92
CA ALA A 75 -0.07 5.20 5.95
C ALA A 75 0.06 4.69 4.52
N LEU A 76 0.93 3.69 4.28
CA LEU A 76 1.05 3.03 2.98
C LEU A 76 -0.28 2.40 2.55
N ALA A 77 -0.93 1.64 3.44
CA ALA A 77 -2.21 1.02 3.13
C ALA A 77 -3.32 2.06 2.81
N LYS A 78 -3.38 3.17 3.57
CA LYS A 78 -4.32 4.28 3.31
C LYS A 78 -4.06 4.95 1.96
N LEU A 79 -2.79 5.16 1.63
CA LEU A 79 -2.39 5.79 0.38
C LEU A 79 -2.75 4.89 -0.82
N VAL A 80 -2.44 3.59 -0.73
CA VAL A 80 -2.84 2.58 -1.74
C VAL A 80 -4.36 2.56 -1.93
N ALA A 81 -5.13 2.64 -0.85
CA ALA A 81 -6.59 2.65 -0.90
C ALA A 81 -7.20 3.95 -1.46
N ARG A 82 -6.46 5.06 -1.43
CA ARG A 82 -6.91 6.36 -1.96
C ARG A 82 -6.68 6.45 -3.47
N ILE A 83 -5.63 5.82 -3.98
CA ILE A 83 -5.26 5.84 -5.41
C ILE A 83 -5.87 4.67 -6.20
N SER A 84 -6.66 3.82 -5.54
CA SER A 84 -7.45 2.72 -6.11
C SER A 84 -8.92 3.08 -6.26
#